data_AF-A0A935NBR3-F1
#
_entry.id   AF-A0A935NBR3-F1
#
_cell.length_a   1.000
_cell.length_b   1.000
_cell.length_c   1.000
_cell.angle_alpha   90.00
_cell.angle_beta   90.00
_cell.angle_gamma   90.00
#
_symmetry.space_group_name_H-M   'P 1'
#
loop_
_entity.id
_entity.type
_entity.pdbx_description
1 polymer ?
#
loop_
_entity_poly.entity_id
_entity_poly.type
_entity_poly.pdbx_seq_one_letter_code
_entity_poly.pdbx_strand_id
1 'polypeptide(L)' 'MNSPDLIQCHRSYVVNKNHIKIRKKDQLILVNQALVPISRGKRNFFDKLTLEE' A
#
# COMPACT_ATOMS: atom_id res chain seq x y z
N MET A 1 -14.95 -11.53 5.90
CA MET A 1 -14.39 -10.26 6.38
C MET A 1 -13.79 -9.50 5.20
N ASN A 2 -14.59 -8.68 4.50
CA ASN A 2 -14.07 -7.74 3.51
C ASN A 2 -14.01 -6.38 4.19
N SER A 3 -12.84 -6.02 4.73
CA SER A 3 -12.61 -4.65 5.17
C SER A 3 -12.19 -3.84 3.94
N PRO A 4 -12.97 -2.85 3.47
CA PRO A 4 -12.67 -2.08 2.26
C PRO A 4 -11.36 -1.27 2.36
N ASP A 5 -10.78 -1.21 3.56
CA ASP A 5 -9.57 -0.46 3.87
C ASP A 5 -8.31 -1.31 3.88
N LEU A 6 -8.42 -2.64 3.83
CA LEU A 6 -7.28 -3.55 3.77
C LEU A 6 -6.89 -3.84 2.33
N ILE A 7 -5.65 -3.53 1.97
CA ILE A 7 -5.10 -3.73 0.63
C ILE A 7 -3.88 -4.64 0.69
N GLN A 8 -3.87 -5.67 -0.14
CA GLN A 8 -2.69 -6.53 -0.29
C GLN A 8 -1.64 -5.85 -1.19
N CYS A 9 -0.55 -5.38 -0.57
CA CYS A 9 0.56 -4.73 -1.27
C CYS A 9 1.69 -5.70 -1.68
N HIS A 10 1.78 -6.85 -1.00
CA HIS A 10 2.75 -7.90 -1.27
C HIS A 10 2.16 -9.28 -0.93
N ARG A 11 2.74 -10.37 -1.46
CA ARG A 11 2.27 -11.74 -1.17
C ARG A 11 2.20 -12.04 0.34
N SER A 12 3.09 -11.42 1.12
CA SER A 12 3.21 -11.62 2.58
C SER A 12 2.65 -10.44 3.40
N TYR A 13 2.12 -9.39 2.76
CA TYR A 13 1.70 -8.18 3.47
C TYR A 13 0.34 -7.67 3.00
N VAL A 14 -0.52 -7.42 3.97
CA VAL A 14 -1.77 -6.68 3.84
C VAL A 14 -1.65 -5.44 4.72
N VAL A 15 -1.98 -4.27 4.18
CA VAL A 15 -1.86 -2.99 4.87
C VAL A 15 -3.22 -2.30 4.92
N ASN A 16 -3.45 -1.53 5.98
CA ASN A 16 -4.59 -0.63 6.06
C ASN A 16 -4.25 0.68 5.33
N LYS A 17 -5.04 1.01 4.29
CA LYS A 17 -4.83 2.20 3.46
C LYS A 17 -4.88 3.51 4.25
N ASN A 18 -5.68 3.55 5.32
CA ASN A 18 -5.86 4.73 6.18
C ASN A 18 -4.61 5.06 7.01
N HIS A 19 -3.65 4.13 7.09
CA HIS A 19 -2.40 4.30 7.83
C HIS A 19 -1.18 4.43 6.92
N ILE A 20 -1.37 4.52 5.60
CA ILE A 20 -0.28 4.80 4.66
C ILE A 20 0.00 6.30 4.70
N LYS A 21 1.24 6.68 5.02
CA LYS A 21 1.69 8.07 5.06
C LYS A 21 2.32 8.52 3.75
N ILE A 22 3.22 7.70 3.19
CA ILE A 22 3.94 8.00 1.94
C ILE A 22 4.02 6.73 1.11
N ARG A 23 3.74 6.84 -0.18
CA ARG A 23 3.99 5.78 -1.15
C ARG A 23 5.29 6.06 -1.91
N LYS A 24 6.19 5.10 -1.95
CA LYS A 24 7.37 5.07 -2.83
C LYS A 24 7.19 4.01 -3.92
N LYS A 25 8.11 3.96 -4.88
CA LYS A 25 8.06 3.04 -6.03
C LYS A 25 7.98 1.56 -5.63
N ASP A 26 8.66 1.18 -4.55
CA ASP A 26 8.86 -0.20 -4.12
C ASP A 26 8.45 -0.47 -2.67
N GLN A 27 7.99 0.55 -1.94
CA GLN A 27 7.61 0.43 -0.54
C GLN A 27 6.56 1.48 -0.13
N LEU A 28 5.84 1.18 0.94
CA LEU A 28 4.93 2.07 1.66
C LEU A 28 5.57 2.46 2.98
N ILE A 29 5.45 3.73 3.35
CA ILE A 29 5.80 4.26 4.66
C ILE A 29 4.49 4.46 5.40
N LEU A 30 4.33 3.76 6.53
CA LEU A 30 3.15 3.90 7.38
C LEU A 30 3.28 5.09 8.35
N VAL A 31 2.18 5.47 9.00
CA VAL A 31 2.16 6.59 9.98
C VAL A 31 3.13 6.40 11.14
N ASN A 32 3.39 5.16 11.54
CA ASN A 32 4.37 4.79 12.57
C ASN A 32 5.80 4.67 12.03
N GLN A 33 6.07 5.15 10.81
CA GLN A 33 7.35 5.08 10.11
C GLN A 33 7.78 3.67 9.69
N ALA A 34 6.94 2.64 9.87
CA ALA A 34 7.24 1.30 9.37
C ALA A 34 7.29 1.28 7.84
N LEU A 35 8.22 0.49 7.30
CA LEU A 35 8.42 0.30 5.87
C LEU A 35 7.83 -1.05 5.45
N VAL A 36 6.93 -1.02 4.47
CA VAL A 36 6.30 -2.23 3.93
C VAL A 36 6.61 -2.36 2.44
N PRO A 37 7.23 -3.45 1.97
CA PRO A 37 7.57 -3.61 0.57
C PRO A 37 6.33 -3.81 -0.31
N ILE A 38 6.37 -3.27 -1.52
CA ILE A 38 5.35 -3.48 -2.57
C ILE A 38 5.89 -4.48 -3.59
N SER A 39 5.10 -5.51 -3.89
CA SER A 39 5.49 -6.47 -4.94
C SER A 39 5.51 -5.81 -6.31
N ARG A 40 6.40 -6.26 -7.21
CA ARG A 40 6.52 -5.70 -8.56
C ARG A 40 5.16 -5.65 -9.30
N GLY A 41 4.36 -6.72 -9.19
CA GLY A 41 3.05 -6.82 -9.82
C GLY A 41 1.96 -5.94 -9.20
N LYS A 42 2.17 -5.43 -7.98
CA LYS A 42 1.23 -4.52 -7.30
C LYS A 42 1.61 -3.04 -7.45
N ARG A 43 2.79 -2.70 -7.99
CA ARG A 43 3.21 -1.30 -8.18
C ARG A 43 2.20 -0.50 -9.00
N ASN A 44 1.79 -1.04 -10.15
CA ASN A 44 0.83 -0.39 -11.05
C ASN A 44 -0.56 -0.22 -10.40
N PHE A 45 -0.95 -1.11 -9.49
CA PHE A 45 -2.19 -0.97 -8.73
C PHE A 45 -2.13 0.27 -7.82
N PHE A 46 -1.01 0.44 -7.11
CA PHE A 46 -0.79 1.63 -6.27
C PHE A 46 -0.53 2.89 -7.08
N ASP A 47 0.06 2.81 -8.28
CA ASP A 47 0.20 3.97 -9.18
C ASP A 47 -1.17 4.57 -9.53
N LYS A 48 -2.13 3.71 -9.90
CA LYS A 48 -3.50 4.14 -10.25
C LYS A 48 -4.31 4.63 -9.05
N LEU A 49 -4.07 4.06 -7.86
CA LEU A 49 -4.77 4.44 -6.63
C LEU A 49 -4.49 5.89 -6.22
N THR A 50 -3.35 6.46 -6.62
CA THR A 50 -2.97 7.85 -6.32
C THR A 50 -3.54 8.89 -7.29
N LEU A 51 -4.26 8.49 -8.35
CA LEU A 51 -4.81 9.38 -9.38
C LEU A 51 -6.29 9.73 -9.18
N GLU A 52 -6.86 9.36 -8.05
CA GLU A 52 -8.21 9.75 -7.64
C GLU A 52 -8.09 10.82 -6.53
N GLU A 53 -7.76 12.05 -6.92
CA GLU A 53 -7.98 13.28 -6.14
C GLU A 53 -8.89 14.23 -6.91
#